data_AF-A0A5C4MXJ1-F1
#
_entry.id   AF-A0A5C4MXJ1-F1
#
_cell.length_a   1.000
_cell.length_b   1.000
_cell.length_c   1.000
_cell.angle_alpha   90.00
_cell.angle_beta   90.00
_cell.angle_gamma   90.00
#
_symmetry.space_group_name_H-M   'P 1'
#
loop_
_entity.id
_entity.type
_entity.pdbx_description
1 polymer ?
#
loop_
_entity_poly.entity_id
_entity_poly.type
_entity_poly.pdbx_seq_one_letter_code
_entity_poly.pdbx_strand_id
1 'polypeptide(L)'
;MLMGKKHFQELPLLPGEYEFLERTGRLDQFGEYKHKRSEFILPGNRAITLESVVSFRPGCACVHGHRPTVCRLYPLFPILDIDGRLTGVDQRFGVYEELEALEGIGRVCEVRSIPFDQLDLFIRFVGAIASSPLHLFHLQAYRVAKDHAFRRLREMRTEPSQSVFALFEGQFLRGRVFDQPALAQELGALADRFEARYGTGFDLGRTSSPVASEGGVAP
;
A
#
# COMPACT_ATOMS: atom_id res chain seq x y z
N MET A 1 -16.48 1.75 -19.96
CA MET A 1 -17.72 1.83 -19.15
C MET A 1 -18.03 0.43 -18.60
N LEU A 2 -17.52 0.10 -17.41
CA LEU A 2 -17.81 -1.17 -16.72
C LEU A 2 -19.18 -1.07 -16.02
N MET A 3 -20.27 -1.10 -16.80
CA MET A 3 -21.61 -1.21 -16.24
C MET A 3 -21.82 -2.63 -15.72
N GLY A 4 -21.97 -2.81 -14.39
CA GLY A 4 -22.44 -4.07 -13.81
C GLY A 4 -21.70 -4.56 -12.55
N LYS A 5 -20.54 -4.00 -12.18
CA LYS A 5 -19.92 -4.35 -10.88
C LYS A 5 -20.58 -3.52 -9.78
N LYS A 6 -21.12 -4.18 -8.73
CA LYS A 6 -21.50 -3.51 -7.47
C LYS A 6 -20.34 -2.59 -7.07
N HIS A 7 -20.65 -1.35 -6.70
CA HIS A 7 -19.65 -0.45 -6.12
C HIS A 7 -18.95 -1.17 -4.98
N PHE A 8 -17.62 -1.14 -4.99
CA PHE A 8 -16.83 -1.75 -3.94
C PHE A 8 -15.67 -0.83 -3.56
N GLN A 9 -15.21 -0.98 -2.33
CA GLN A 9 -14.01 -0.35 -1.82
C GLN A 9 -13.13 -1.44 -1.22
N GLU A 10 -11.88 -1.49 -1.68
CA GLU A 10 -10.87 -2.37 -1.12
C GLU A 10 -10.01 -1.56 -0.15
N LEU A 11 -10.06 -1.92 1.13
CA LEU A 11 -9.29 -1.29 2.19
C LEU A 11 -8.10 -2.18 2.52
N PRO A 12 -6.86 -1.73 2.23
CA PRO A 12 -5.68 -2.49 2.63
C PRO A 12 -5.59 -2.55 4.16
N LEU A 13 -5.05 -3.66 4.66
CA LEU A 13 -4.85 -3.90 6.07
C LEU A 13 -3.36 -4.12 6.37
N LEU A 14 -2.91 -3.71 7.55
CA LEU A 14 -1.61 -4.16 8.04
C LEU A 14 -1.67 -5.63 8.50
N PRO A 15 -0.54 -6.35 8.51
CA PRO A 15 -0.48 -7.70 9.07
C PRO A 15 -1.08 -7.78 10.48
N GLY A 16 -2.02 -8.71 10.70
CA GLY A 16 -2.70 -8.89 11.99
C GLY A 16 -3.90 -7.94 12.23
N GLU A 17 -4.15 -6.98 11.33
CA GLU A 17 -5.21 -5.99 11.51
C GLU A 17 -6.60 -6.59 11.25
N TYR A 18 -6.73 -7.57 10.35
CA TYR A 18 -8.00 -8.26 10.13
C TYR A 18 -8.44 -8.99 11.41
N GLU A 19 -7.54 -9.77 12.02
CA GLU A 19 -7.79 -10.50 13.26
C GLU A 19 -8.09 -9.56 14.42
N PHE A 20 -7.44 -8.40 14.46
CA PHE A 20 -7.77 -7.37 15.44
C PHE A 20 -9.20 -6.84 15.24
N LEU A 21 -9.60 -6.55 14.00
CA LEU A 21 -10.95 -6.07 13.69
C LEU A 21 -12.01 -7.14 14.00
N GLU A 22 -11.72 -8.40 13.70
CA GLU A 22 -12.58 -9.55 14.02
C GLU A 22 -12.78 -9.69 15.52
N ARG A 23 -11.68 -9.81 16.27
CA ARG A 23 -11.70 -10.01 17.73
C ARG A 23 -12.37 -8.86 18.47
N THR A 24 -12.35 -7.65 17.92
CA THR A 24 -12.97 -6.46 18.53
C THR A 24 -14.39 -6.19 18.05
N GLY A 25 -14.98 -7.08 17.24
CA GLY A 25 -16.34 -6.91 16.70
C GLY A 25 -16.47 -5.70 15.76
N ARG A 26 -15.37 -5.30 15.10
CA ARG A 26 -15.33 -4.11 14.25
C ARG A 26 -15.52 -4.42 12.76
N LEU A 27 -15.63 -5.68 12.36
CA LEU A 27 -15.90 -6.05 10.97
C LEU A 27 -17.31 -5.67 10.51
N ASP A 28 -18.28 -5.58 11.43
CA ASP A 28 -19.66 -5.18 11.13
C ASP A 28 -19.77 -3.81 10.45
N GLN A 29 -18.78 -2.93 10.65
CA GLN A 29 -18.75 -1.61 10.02
C GLN A 29 -18.74 -1.68 8.47
N PHE A 30 -18.28 -2.80 7.91
CA PHE A 30 -18.11 -3.01 6.47
C PHE A 30 -19.35 -3.57 5.77
N GLY A 31 -20.40 -3.96 6.49
CA GLY A 31 -21.63 -4.52 5.92
C GLY A 31 -21.41 -5.86 5.21
N GLU A 32 -21.88 -6.00 3.97
CA GLU A 32 -21.46 -7.11 3.09
C GLU A 32 -19.98 -6.88 2.71
N TYR A 33 -19.09 -7.77 3.15
CA TYR A 33 -17.66 -7.67 2.84
C TYR A 33 -17.01 -9.03 2.52
N LYS A 34 -15.83 -8.98 1.91
CA LYS A 34 -14.93 -10.12 1.72
C LYS A 34 -13.58 -9.81 2.35
N HIS A 35 -13.02 -10.77 3.07
CA HIS A 35 -11.58 -10.79 3.39
C HIS A 35 -10.83 -11.33 2.18
N LYS A 36 -9.87 -10.56 1.69
CA LYS A 36 -9.02 -10.95 0.57
C LYS A 36 -7.59 -11.02 1.09
N ARG A 37 -6.96 -12.15 0.82
CA ARG A 37 -5.55 -12.41 1.10
C ARG A 37 -4.87 -12.84 -0.18
N SER A 38 -3.76 -12.21 -0.51
CA SER A 38 -2.93 -12.53 -1.67
C SER A 38 -1.46 -12.49 -1.29
N GLU A 39 -0.63 -13.26 -1.98
CA GLU A 39 0.81 -13.32 -1.75
C GLU A 39 1.56 -12.69 -2.91
N PHE A 40 2.58 -11.88 -2.60
CA PHE A 40 3.55 -11.41 -3.56
C PHE A 40 4.90 -12.09 -3.29
N ILE A 41 5.32 -12.95 -4.22
CA ILE A 41 6.49 -13.80 -4.03
C ILE A 41 7.78 -13.01 -4.34
N LEU A 42 8.73 -13.08 -3.40
CA LEU A 42 10.05 -12.47 -3.50
C LEU A 42 11.13 -13.52 -3.78
N PRO A 43 12.33 -13.10 -4.22
CA PRO A 43 13.50 -13.97 -4.27
C PRO A 43 13.76 -14.68 -2.94
N GLY A 44 14.20 -15.94 -3.02
CA GLY A 44 14.40 -16.78 -1.83
C GLY A 44 13.11 -17.40 -1.27
N ASN A 45 12.02 -17.42 -2.05
CA ASN A 45 10.73 -18.04 -1.69
C ASN A 45 10.04 -17.40 -0.47
N ARG A 46 10.38 -16.14 -0.19
CA ARG A 46 9.72 -15.28 0.79
C ARG A 46 8.43 -14.74 0.18
N ALA A 47 7.42 -14.46 1.00
CA ALA A 47 6.13 -13.97 0.50
C ALA A 47 5.68 -12.75 1.29
N ILE A 48 5.36 -11.64 0.60
CA ILE A 48 4.64 -10.54 1.24
C ILE A 48 3.16 -10.90 1.22
N THR A 49 2.56 -11.10 2.39
CA THR A 49 1.11 -11.30 2.49
C THR A 49 0.41 -9.94 2.43
N LEU A 50 -0.41 -9.73 1.41
CA LEU A 50 -1.27 -8.56 1.27
C LEU A 50 -2.68 -8.93 1.70
N GLU A 51 -3.21 -8.21 2.69
CA GLU A 51 -4.56 -8.39 3.19
C GLU A 51 -5.41 -7.16 2.94
N SER A 52 -6.67 -7.38 2.61
CA SER A 52 -7.64 -6.31 2.43
C SER A 52 -9.06 -6.74 2.80
N VAL A 53 -9.89 -5.74 3.10
CA VAL A 53 -11.35 -5.90 3.21
C VAL A 53 -11.99 -5.25 1.99
N VAL A 54 -12.75 -6.03 1.23
CA VAL A 54 -13.55 -5.55 0.11
C VAL A 54 -14.98 -5.34 0.60
N SER A 55 -15.37 -4.08 0.83
CA SER A 55 -16.73 -3.70 1.24
C SER A 55 -17.57 -3.27 0.03
N PHE A 56 -18.84 -3.64 0.03
CA PHE A 56 -19.82 -3.25 -1.00
C PHE A 56 -20.76 -2.12 -0.55
N ARG A 57 -20.46 -1.48 0.58
CA ARG A 57 -21.24 -0.38 1.13
C ARG A 57 -21.10 0.88 0.25
N PRO A 58 -22.18 1.66 0.04
CA PRO A 58 -22.06 2.98 -0.57
C PRO A 58 -21.37 3.98 0.36
N GLY A 59 -20.62 4.94 -0.21
CA GLY A 59 -19.86 5.92 0.57
C GLY A 59 -18.59 5.32 1.18
N CYS A 60 -18.04 5.93 2.24
CA CYS A 60 -16.83 5.41 2.88
C CYS A 60 -17.11 4.07 3.59
N ALA A 61 -16.29 3.06 3.30
CA ALA A 61 -16.45 1.71 3.84
C ALA A 61 -16.16 1.59 5.34
N CYS A 62 -15.46 2.55 5.95
CA CYS A 62 -15.08 2.50 7.36
C CYS A 62 -15.70 3.64 8.18
N VAL A 63 -16.06 3.33 9.43
CA VAL A 63 -16.50 4.32 10.42
C VAL A 63 -15.28 5.09 10.92
N HIS A 64 -15.36 6.41 11.03
CA HIS A 64 -14.20 7.26 11.31
C HIS A 64 -13.39 6.84 12.56
N GLY A 65 -14.06 6.50 13.66
CA GLY A 65 -13.40 6.05 14.89
C GLY A 65 -12.73 4.68 14.79
N HIS A 66 -13.13 3.85 13.82
CA HIS A 66 -12.70 2.45 13.67
C HIS A 66 -11.96 2.19 12.36
N ARG A 67 -11.47 3.26 11.70
CA ARG A 67 -10.71 3.16 10.47
C ARG A 67 -9.50 2.24 10.63
N PRO A 68 -9.19 1.42 9.62
CA PRO A 68 -7.91 0.74 9.50
C PRO A 68 -6.75 1.73 9.58
N THR A 69 -5.58 1.22 9.94
CA THR A 69 -4.36 1.97 10.22
C THR A 69 -3.96 2.79 9.01
N VAL A 70 -3.97 2.21 7.82
CA VAL A 70 -3.65 2.89 6.56
C VAL A 70 -4.59 4.07 6.25
N CYS A 71 -5.87 3.95 6.58
CA CYS A 71 -6.85 5.03 6.41
C CYS A 71 -6.66 6.19 7.40
N ARG A 72 -5.90 5.97 8.49
CA ARG A 72 -5.47 7.03 9.42
C ARG A 72 -4.19 7.72 8.98
N LEU A 73 -3.40 7.06 8.13
CA LEU A 73 -2.20 7.64 7.53
C LEU A 73 -2.56 8.57 6.36
N TYR A 74 -3.72 8.41 5.69
CA TYR A 74 -4.11 9.32 4.61
C TYR A 74 -4.49 10.73 5.13
N PRO A 75 -4.00 11.83 4.51
CA PRO A 75 -3.17 11.90 3.29
C PRO A 75 -1.66 12.04 3.54
N LEU A 76 -1.20 11.87 4.78
CA LEU A 76 0.16 12.14 5.22
C LEU A 76 0.88 10.86 5.65
N PHE A 77 1.65 10.27 4.73
CA PHE A 77 2.29 8.99 4.97
C PHE A 77 3.66 9.14 5.65
N PRO A 78 3.93 8.46 6.77
CA PRO A 78 5.20 8.59 7.48
C PRO A 78 6.35 7.97 6.67
N ILE A 79 7.44 8.71 6.56
CA ILE A 79 8.71 8.24 6.00
C ILE A 79 9.58 7.80 7.19
N LEU A 80 9.75 6.50 7.34
CA LEU A 80 10.53 5.89 8.42
C LEU A 80 11.83 5.33 7.87
N ASP A 81 12.92 5.48 8.62
CA ASP A 81 14.16 4.74 8.34
C ASP A 81 14.03 3.26 8.77
N ILE A 82 15.09 2.47 8.55
CA ILE A 82 15.11 1.05 8.92
C ILE A 82 15.14 0.82 10.43
N ASP A 83 15.39 1.84 11.25
CA ASP A 83 15.31 1.76 12.71
C ASP A 83 13.94 2.20 13.23
N GLY A 84 13.01 2.57 12.33
CA GLY A 84 11.68 3.07 12.69
C GLY A 84 11.66 4.54 13.10
N ARG A 85 12.73 5.31 12.86
CA ARG A 85 12.75 6.75 13.13
C ARG A 85 12.02 7.50 12.03
N LEU A 86 11.13 8.41 12.44
CA LEU A 86 10.44 9.31 11.52
C LEU A 86 11.43 10.32 10.92
N THR A 87 11.63 10.25 9.61
CA THR A 87 12.54 11.13 8.85
C THR A 87 11.80 12.16 8.01
N GLY A 88 10.50 12.00 7.82
CA GLY A 88 9.66 12.94 7.09
C GLY A 88 8.24 12.43 6.89
N VAL A 89 7.47 13.17 6.10
CA VAL A 89 6.11 12.81 5.72
C VAL A 89 5.98 12.94 4.21
N ASP A 90 5.54 11.88 3.56
CA ASP A 90 5.19 11.88 2.15
C ASP A 90 3.78 12.45 2.00
N GLN A 91 3.68 13.59 1.35
CA GLN A 91 2.42 14.27 1.07
C GLN A 91 1.75 13.77 -0.21
N ARG A 92 2.41 12.89 -0.97
CA ARG A 92 1.88 12.22 -2.16
C ARG A 92 1.59 10.76 -1.83
N PHE A 93 0.79 10.55 -0.78
CA PHE A 93 0.50 9.20 -0.33
C PHE A 93 -0.28 8.42 -1.40
N GLY A 94 -1.39 8.97 -1.91
CA GLY A 94 -2.26 8.24 -2.82
C GLY A 94 -1.80 8.25 -4.28
N VAL A 95 -2.44 7.38 -5.07
CA VAL A 95 -2.25 7.31 -6.53
C VAL A 95 -2.62 8.63 -7.19
N TYR A 96 -3.70 9.28 -6.75
CA TYR A 96 -4.16 10.53 -7.35
C TYR A 96 -3.15 11.66 -7.15
N GLU A 97 -2.59 11.82 -5.94
CA GLU A 97 -1.60 12.86 -5.68
C GLU A 97 -0.31 12.69 -6.52
N GLU A 98 0.06 11.45 -6.84
CA GLU A 98 1.16 11.17 -7.78
C GLU A 98 0.78 11.47 -9.24
N LEU A 99 -0.43 11.10 -9.67
CA LEU A 99 -0.93 11.40 -11.02
C LEU A 99 -1.06 12.92 -11.24
N GLU A 100 -1.58 13.66 -10.26
CA GLU A 100 -1.68 15.12 -10.29
C GLU A 100 -0.30 15.77 -10.46
N ALA A 101 0.69 15.30 -9.68
CA ALA A 101 2.06 15.78 -9.76
C ALA A 101 2.71 15.48 -11.11
N LEU A 102 2.42 14.31 -11.71
CA LEU A 102 2.91 13.95 -13.04
C LEU A 102 2.23 14.73 -14.17
N GLU A 103 0.93 14.97 -14.06
CA GLU A 103 0.17 15.77 -15.03
C GLU A 103 0.60 17.25 -14.97
N GLY A 104 1.12 17.71 -13.82
CA GLY A 104 1.50 19.10 -13.58
C GLY A 104 0.31 19.96 -13.14
N ILE A 105 -0.70 19.35 -12.52
CA ILE A 105 -1.88 20.05 -12.02
C ILE A 105 -1.81 20.23 -10.50
N GLY A 106 -2.59 21.19 -9.99
CA GLY A 106 -2.75 21.39 -8.55
C GLY A 106 -3.37 20.17 -7.89
N ARG A 107 -2.96 19.89 -6.65
CA ARG A 107 -3.51 18.79 -5.86
C ARG A 107 -4.95 19.08 -5.45
N VAL A 108 -5.84 18.11 -5.53
CA VAL A 108 -7.20 18.26 -4.98
C VAL A 108 -7.17 18.23 -3.45
N CYS A 109 -6.37 17.35 -2.85
CA CYS A 109 -6.21 17.31 -1.40
C CYS A 109 -5.21 18.38 -0.93
N GLU A 110 -5.69 19.41 -0.23
CA GLU A 110 -4.88 20.52 0.29
C GLU A 110 -4.35 20.33 1.71
N VAL A 111 -4.55 19.14 2.30
CA VAL A 111 -3.93 18.81 3.59
C VAL A 111 -2.45 18.54 3.38
N ARG A 112 -1.60 19.47 3.83
CA ARG A 112 -0.14 19.45 3.65
C ARG A 112 0.65 19.35 4.95
N SER A 113 -0.02 19.44 6.10
CA SER A 113 0.63 19.44 7.41
C SER A 113 -0.26 18.81 8.47
N ILE A 114 0.38 18.38 9.55
CA ILE A 114 -0.28 17.88 10.75
C ILE A 114 -0.47 19.09 11.67
N PRO A 115 -1.69 19.35 12.17
CA PRO A 115 -1.91 20.37 13.18
C PRO A 115 -0.98 20.15 14.39
N PHE A 116 -0.42 21.23 14.94
CA PHE A 116 0.60 21.13 15.99
C PHE A 116 0.10 20.37 17.24
N ASP A 117 -1.17 20.56 17.60
CA ASP A 117 -1.85 19.87 18.70
C ASP A 117 -2.07 18.36 18.42
N GLN A 118 -1.95 17.91 17.17
CA GLN A 118 -2.06 16.51 16.76
C GLN A 118 -0.68 15.85 16.52
N LEU A 119 0.41 16.62 16.61
CA LEU A 119 1.76 16.12 16.30
C LEU A 119 2.19 15.00 17.24
N ASP A 120 1.96 15.15 18.54
CA ASP A 120 2.30 14.12 19.54
C ASP A 120 1.51 12.83 19.30
N LEU A 121 0.23 12.96 18.96
CA LEU A 121 -0.60 11.81 18.61
C LEU A 121 -0.06 11.09 17.37
N PHE A 122 0.32 11.85 16.34
CA PHE A 122 0.92 11.30 15.14
C PHE A 122 2.25 10.59 15.43
N ILE A 123 3.16 11.20 16.18
CA ILE A 123 4.45 10.60 16.54
C ILE A 123 4.24 9.30 17.31
N ARG A 124 3.33 9.27 18.28
CA ARG A 124 3.01 8.04 19.04
C ARG A 124 2.40 6.97 18.16
N PHE A 125 1.50 7.34 17.25
CA PHE A 125 0.87 6.42 16.33
C PHE A 125 1.89 5.81 15.37
N VAL A 126 2.74 6.63 14.77
CA VAL A 126 3.81 6.18 13.87
C VAL A 126 4.82 5.32 14.63
N GLY A 127 5.21 5.70 15.85
CA GLY A 127 6.08 4.89 16.70
C GLY A 127 5.50 3.52 17.04
N ALA A 128 4.18 3.43 17.26
CA ALA A 128 3.52 2.17 17.49
C ALA A 128 3.57 1.27 16.25
N ILE A 129 3.35 1.82 15.04
CA ILE A 129 3.51 1.05 13.80
C ILE A 129 4.96 0.60 13.62
N ALA A 130 5.91 1.50 13.86
CA ALA A 130 7.35 1.24 13.71
C ALA A 130 7.91 0.23 14.72
N SER A 131 7.22 -0.03 15.84
CA SER A 131 7.65 -1.02 16.84
C SER A 131 7.59 -2.46 16.34
N SER A 132 6.87 -2.73 15.25
CA SER A 132 6.84 -4.02 14.57
C SER A 132 7.72 -3.94 13.32
N PRO A 133 8.83 -4.70 13.25
CA PRO A 133 9.67 -4.76 12.05
C PRO A 133 8.88 -5.16 10.80
N LEU A 134 7.88 -6.03 10.96
CA LEU A 134 6.99 -6.44 9.89
C LEU A 134 6.11 -5.28 9.40
N HIS A 135 5.48 -4.53 10.31
CA HIS A 135 4.69 -3.36 9.90
C HIS A 135 5.55 -2.27 9.26
N LEU A 136 6.73 -2.01 9.82
CA LEU A 136 7.71 -1.09 9.26
C LEU A 136 8.14 -1.50 7.84
N PHE A 137 8.41 -2.79 7.63
CA PHE A 137 8.69 -3.34 6.30
C PHE A 137 7.54 -3.07 5.34
N HIS A 138 6.29 -3.35 5.73
CA HIS A 138 5.12 -3.13 4.88
C HIS A 138 4.97 -1.66 4.47
N LEU A 139 5.22 -0.71 5.38
CA LEU A 139 5.21 0.71 5.04
C LEU A 139 6.31 1.09 4.04
N GLN A 140 7.52 0.54 4.20
CA GLN A 140 8.61 0.79 3.26
C GLN A 140 8.38 0.09 1.91
N ALA A 141 7.86 -1.14 1.92
CA ALA A 141 7.52 -1.91 0.73
C ALA A 141 6.45 -1.20 -0.11
N TYR A 142 5.45 -0.60 0.55
CA TYR A 142 4.47 0.25 -0.11
C TYR A 142 5.13 1.41 -0.87
N ARG A 143 6.09 2.11 -0.24
CA ARG A 143 6.81 3.21 -0.89
C ARG A 143 7.64 2.74 -2.08
N VAL A 144 8.37 1.63 -1.93
CA VAL A 144 9.11 1.00 -3.03
C VAL A 144 8.18 0.67 -4.19
N ALA A 145 7.05 0.02 -3.94
CA ALA A 145 6.08 -0.32 -4.98
C ALA A 145 5.46 0.92 -5.66
N LYS A 146 5.12 1.95 -4.87
CA LYS A 146 4.60 3.22 -5.40
C LYS A 146 5.63 3.91 -6.29
N ASP A 147 6.85 4.08 -5.79
CA ASP A 147 7.94 4.73 -6.51
C ASP A 147 8.27 3.98 -7.81
N HIS A 148 8.29 2.64 -7.76
CA HIS A 148 8.44 1.78 -8.92
C HIS A 148 7.35 2.01 -9.97
N ALA A 149 6.07 1.99 -9.57
CA ALA A 149 4.94 2.20 -10.46
C ALA A 149 5.03 3.56 -11.17
N PHE A 150 5.29 4.64 -10.42
CA PHE A 150 5.32 5.98 -11.00
C PHE A 150 6.61 6.30 -11.75
N ARG A 151 7.73 5.66 -11.42
CA ARG A 151 8.93 5.69 -12.26
C ARG A 151 8.65 5.08 -13.63
N ARG A 152 8.02 3.90 -13.68
CA ARG A 152 7.61 3.28 -14.95
C ARG A 152 6.60 4.12 -15.71
N LEU A 153 5.64 4.72 -15.01
CA LEU A 153 4.64 5.56 -15.66
C LEU A 153 5.28 6.80 -16.33
N ARG A 154 6.32 7.39 -15.71
CA ARG A 154 7.14 8.45 -16.32
C ARG A 154 7.90 7.94 -17.55
N GLU A 155 8.51 6.76 -17.46
CA GLU A 155 9.25 6.15 -18.58
C GLU A 155 8.34 5.81 -19.77
N MET A 156 7.08 5.43 -19.51
CA MET A 156 6.09 5.12 -20.55
C MET A 156 5.45 6.35 -21.20
N ARG A 157 5.52 7.52 -20.54
CA ARG A 157 4.96 8.76 -21.10
C ARG A 157 5.91 9.30 -22.17
N THR A 158 5.60 9.02 -23.43
CA THR A 158 6.43 9.43 -24.57
C THR A 158 6.20 10.87 -25.00
N GLU A 159 5.03 11.44 -24.67
CA GLU A 159 4.65 12.79 -25.07
C GLU A 159 4.11 13.61 -23.88
N PRO A 160 4.50 14.89 -23.73
CA PRO A 160 3.94 15.76 -22.70
C PRO A 160 2.42 15.96 -22.79
N SER A 161 1.83 15.89 -23.99
CA SER A 161 0.39 16.04 -24.22
C SER A 161 -0.43 14.81 -23.81
N GLN A 162 0.21 13.67 -23.55
CA GLN A 162 -0.50 12.47 -23.13
C GLN A 162 -1.00 12.62 -21.69
N SER A 163 -2.31 12.42 -21.49
CA SER A 163 -2.91 12.37 -20.15
C SER A 163 -2.34 11.21 -19.34
N VAL A 164 -1.73 11.54 -18.20
CA VAL A 164 -1.15 10.56 -17.28
C VAL A 164 -2.23 9.70 -16.63
N PHE A 165 -3.41 10.26 -16.39
CA PHE A 165 -4.56 9.52 -15.87
C PHE A 165 -5.00 8.41 -16.82
N ALA A 166 -5.17 8.73 -18.11
CA ALA A 166 -5.55 7.75 -19.13
C ALA A 166 -4.44 6.71 -19.36
N LEU A 167 -3.18 7.15 -19.30
CA LEU A 167 -2.03 6.24 -19.35
C LEU A 167 -2.06 5.26 -18.17
N PHE A 168 -2.22 5.75 -16.94
CA PHE A 168 -2.30 4.93 -15.74
C PHE A 168 -3.44 3.90 -15.82
N GLU A 169 -4.66 4.35 -16.12
CA GLU A 169 -5.82 3.46 -16.24
C GLU A 169 -5.57 2.37 -17.30
N GLY A 170 -5.06 2.77 -18.47
CA GLY A 170 -4.75 1.85 -19.55
C GLY A 170 -3.65 0.84 -19.20
N GLN A 171 -2.62 1.22 -18.46
CA GLN A 171 -1.58 0.28 -18.01
C GLN A 171 -2.04 -0.58 -16.84
N PHE A 172 -2.87 -0.04 -15.94
CA PHE A 172 -3.40 -0.74 -14.79
C PHE A 172 -4.30 -1.90 -15.25
N LEU A 173 -5.22 -1.64 -16.17
CA LEU A 173 -6.10 -2.66 -16.76
C LEU A 173 -5.33 -3.74 -17.54
N ARG A 174 -4.12 -3.43 -18.01
CA ARG A 174 -3.24 -4.40 -18.70
C ARG A 174 -2.28 -5.13 -17.76
N GLY A 175 -2.30 -4.81 -16.46
CA GLY A 175 -1.36 -5.36 -15.48
C GLY A 175 0.10 -4.94 -15.72
N ARG A 176 0.32 -3.77 -16.34
CA ARG A 176 1.65 -3.29 -16.77
C ARG A 176 2.21 -2.12 -15.96
N VAL A 177 1.45 -1.61 -14.99
CA VAL A 177 1.93 -0.57 -14.05
C VAL A 177 3.16 -1.04 -13.30
N PHE A 178 3.20 -2.31 -12.94
CA PHE A 178 4.33 -2.94 -12.25
C PHE A 178 5.12 -3.82 -13.21
N ASP A 179 6.44 -3.73 -13.14
CA ASP A 179 7.34 -4.77 -13.62
C ASP A 179 7.48 -5.82 -12.53
N GLN A 180 6.71 -6.90 -12.58
CA GLN A 180 6.67 -7.84 -11.47
C GLN A 180 8.05 -8.41 -11.13
N PRO A 181 8.89 -8.85 -12.11
CA PRO A 181 10.26 -9.28 -11.82
C PRO A 181 11.12 -8.19 -11.18
N ALA A 182 11.15 -6.98 -11.73
CA ALA A 182 12.02 -5.93 -11.18
C ALA A 182 11.53 -5.44 -9.80
N LEU A 183 10.22 -5.31 -9.60
CA LEU A 183 9.65 -4.99 -8.29
C LEU A 183 9.97 -6.07 -7.25
N ALA A 184 9.91 -7.35 -7.63
CA ALA A 184 10.27 -8.45 -6.72
C ALA A 184 11.75 -8.38 -6.30
N GLN A 185 12.66 -7.95 -7.18
CA GLN A 185 14.06 -7.71 -6.82
C GLN A 185 14.22 -6.52 -5.87
N GLU A 186 13.56 -5.39 -6.15
CA GLU A 186 13.60 -4.20 -5.29
C GLU A 186 13.07 -4.51 -3.87
N LEU A 187 11.95 -5.23 -3.78
CA LEU A 187 11.36 -5.66 -2.52
C LEU A 187 12.17 -6.78 -1.83
N GLY A 188 12.81 -7.66 -2.61
CA GLY A 188 13.75 -8.65 -2.08
C GLY A 188 14.95 -8.01 -1.41
N ALA A 189 15.55 -7.00 -2.05
CA ALA A 189 16.66 -6.23 -1.46
C ALA A 189 16.23 -5.46 -0.20
N LEU A 190 14.98 -4.95 -0.17
CA LEU A 190 14.42 -4.38 1.05
C LEU A 190 14.30 -5.44 2.17
N ALA A 191 13.80 -6.63 1.85
CA ALA A 191 13.66 -7.71 2.81
C ALA A 191 15.03 -8.15 3.37
N ASP A 192 16.05 -8.28 2.51
CA ASP A 192 17.42 -8.60 2.93
C ASP A 192 17.96 -7.59 3.95
N ARG A 193 17.69 -6.30 3.75
CA ARG A 193 18.09 -5.25 4.71
C ARG A 193 17.37 -5.40 6.05
N PHE A 194 16.08 -5.74 6.04
CA PHE A 194 15.33 -5.96 7.28
C PHE A 194 15.78 -7.21 8.01
N GLU A 195 16.04 -8.31 7.30
CA GLU A 195 16.61 -9.54 7.87
C GLU A 195 17.98 -9.27 8.49
N ALA A 196 18.86 -8.53 7.80
CA ALA A 196 20.17 -8.15 8.33
C ALA A 196 20.06 -7.27 9.59
N ARG A 197 19.04 -6.41 9.67
CA ARG A 197 18.86 -5.46 10.78
C ARG A 197 18.15 -6.08 11.99
N TYR A 198 17.15 -6.92 11.77
CA TYR A 198 16.22 -7.41 12.80
C TYR A 198 16.36 -8.91 13.08
N GLY A 199 17.06 -9.67 12.24
CA GLY A 199 17.24 -11.10 12.40
C GLY A 199 15.91 -11.83 12.57
N THR A 200 15.78 -12.63 13.62
CA THR A 200 14.58 -13.40 13.94
C THR A 200 13.37 -12.54 14.35
N GLY A 201 13.55 -11.24 14.58
CA GLY A 201 12.45 -10.30 14.85
C GLY A 201 11.67 -9.88 13.60
N PHE A 202 12.12 -10.29 12.41
CA PHE A 202 11.48 -10.03 11.14
C PHE A 202 11.26 -11.35 10.38
N ASP A 203 10.02 -11.63 10.01
CA ASP A 203 9.64 -12.82 9.23
C ASP A 203 8.49 -12.46 8.28
N LEU A 204 8.71 -12.65 6.98
CA LEU A 204 7.67 -12.50 5.95
C LEU A 204 6.87 -13.79 5.74
N GLY A 205 7.30 -14.89 6.35
CA GLY A 205 6.84 -16.22 5.99
C GLY A 205 7.46 -16.71 4.68
N ARG A 206 7.26 -18.00 4.41
CA ARG A 206 7.69 -18.65 3.17
C ARG A 206 6.49 -19.29 2.50
N THR A 207 6.41 -19.19 1.18
CA THR A 207 5.37 -19.91 0.45
C THR A 207 5.71 -21.39 0.37
N SER A 208 4.74 -22.27 0.58
CA SER A 208 4.90 -23.72 0.41
C SER A 208 4.78 -24.16 -1.05
N SER A 209 4.34 -23.26 -1.93
CA SER A 209 4.11 -23.55 -3.34
C SER A 209 5.39 -23.26 -4.14
N PRO A 210 5.88 -24.20 -4.97
CA PRO A 210 6.98 -23.90 -5.88
C PRO A 210 6.56 -22.75 -6.79
N VAL A 211 7.47 -21.79 -7.00
CA VAL A 211 7.27 -20.69 -7.95
C VAL A 211 6.97 -21.32 -9.31
N ALA A 212 5.71 -21.22 -9.75
CA ALA A 212 5.37 -21.57 -11.12
C ALA A 212 6.16 -20.61 -12.00
N SER A 213 7.17 -21.14 -12.68
CA SER A 213 7.85 -20.45 -13.76
C SER A 213 6.79 -20.11 -14.82
N GLU A 214 6.64 -18.81 -15.07
CA GLU A 214 5.99 -18.19 -16.22
C GLU A 214 4.43 -18.17 -16.26
N GLY A 215 3.91 -16.95 -16.45
CA GLY A 215 2.70 -16.73 -17.27
C GLY A 215 1.35 -16.99 -16.60
N GLY A 216 1.01 -16.23 -15.56
CA GLY A 216 -0.35 -16.24 -15.00
C GLY A 216 -0.85 -14.85 -14.65
N VAL A 217 -1.30 -14.08 -15.63
CA VAL A 217 -2.18 -12.94 -15.38
C VAL A 217 -3.49 -13.52 -14.85
N ALA A 218 -3.78 -13.30 -13.58
CA ALA A 218 -5.12 -13.49 -13.02
C ALA A 218 -5.78 -12.10 -12.84
N PRO A 219 -7.08 -11.98 -13.17
CA PRO A 219 -7.80 -10.72 -13.39
C PRO A 219 -8.07 -9.88 -12.13
#